data_AF-A0A950L500-F1
#
_entry.id   AF-A0A950L500-F1
#
_cell.length_a   1.000
_cell.length_b   1.000
_cell.length_c   1.000
_cell.angle_alpha   90.00
_cell.angle_beta   90.00
_cell.angle_gamma   90.00
#
_symmetry.space_group_name_H-M   'P 1'
#
loop_
_entity.id
_entity.type
_entity.pdbx_description
1 polymer ?
#
loop_
_entity_poly.entity_id
_entity_poly.type
_entity_poly.pdbx_seq_one_letter_code
_entity_poly.pdbx_strand_id
1 'polypeptide(L)'
;MRTTLDIDDDLLQAAKELARREGLTAGEMVSRLLRRSLTGDFAQTPQPQTRAVAGFKPFPAKPGVVTTLEQVNALRDEEGI
;
A
#
# COMPACT_ATOMS: atom_id res chain seq x y z
N MET A 1 4.36 -21.99 4.44
CA MET A 1 4.26 -23.05 3.41
C MET A 1 5.59 -23.15 2.69
N ARG A 2 5.97 -24.34 2.19
CA ARG A 2 7.17 -24.51 1.37
C ARG A 2 6.75 -24.54 -0.10
N THR A 3 7.21 -23.56 -0.86
CA THR A 3 6.92 -23.37 -2.28
C THR A 3 8.23 -23.14 -3.01
N THR A 4 8.34 -23.64 -4.24
CA THR A 4 9.46 -23.35 -5.13
C THR A 4 9.06 -22.20 -6.04
N LEU A 5 9.87 -21.15 -6.09
CA LEU A 5 9.67 -19.98 -6.93
C LEU A 5 10.96 -19.77 -7.73
N ASP A 6 10.81 -19.40 -9.01
CA ASP A 6 11.93 -18.95 -9.82
C ASP A 6 12.19 -17.46 -9.55
N ILE A 7 13.44 -17.10 -9.26
CA ILE A 7 13.86 -15.75 -8.89
C ILE A 7 15.21 -15.44 -9.52
N ASP A 8 15.38 -14.18 -9.92
CA ASP A 8 16.64 -13.71 -10.50
C ASP A 8 17.80 -13.82 -9.49
N ASP A 9 19.00 -14.13 -9.99
CA ASP A 9 20.19 -14.35 -9.18
C ASP A 9 20.61 -13.10 -8.38
N ASP A 10 20.39 -11.90 -8.92
CA ASP A 10 20.68 -10.63 -8.27
C ASP A 10 19.74 -10.37 -7.08
N LEU A 11 18.45 -10.69 -7.24
CA LEU A 11 17.45 -10.63 -6.18
C LEU A 11 17.74 -11.64 -5.07
N LEU A 12 18.15 -12.86 -5.43
CA LEU A 12 18.55 -13.87 -4.45
C LEU A 12 19.78 -13.43 -3.64
N GLN A 13 20.78 -12.84 -4.31
CA GLN A 13 21.96 -12.27 -3.65
C GLN A 13 21.57 -11.14 -2.69
N ALA A 14 20.73 -10.20 -3.14
CA ALA A 14 20.24 -9.09 -2.32
C ALA A 14 19.47 -9.59 -1.09
N ALA A 15 18.59 -10.57 -1.27
CA ALA A 15 17.83 -11.17 -0.18
C ALA A 15 18.75 -11.85 0.85
N LYS A 16 19.79 -12.57 0.41
CA LYS A 16 20.77 -13.21 1.30
C LYS A 16 21.55 -12.19 2.12
N GLU A 17 22.01 -11.11 1.50
CA GLU A 17 22.75 -10.06 2.20
C GLU A 17 21.87 -9.35 3.24
N LEU A 18 20.61 -9.05 2.88
CA LEU A 18 19.66 -8.45 3.81
C LEU A 18 19.32 -9.40 4.96
N ALA A 19 19.12 -10.67 4.66
CA ALA A 19 18.86 -11.71 5.65
C ALA A 19 20.03 -11.86 6.64
N ARG A 20 21.28 -11.82 6.16
CA ARG A 20 22.49 -11.84 7.00
C ARG A 20 22.53 -10.67 7.97
N ARG A 21 22.18 -9.46 7.52
CA ARG A 21 22.16 -8.26 8.35
C ARG A 21 21.11 -8.30 9.45
N GLU A 22 19.96 -8.90 9.19
CA GLU A 22 18.87 -9.02 10.15
C GLU A 22 18.89 -10.34 10.95
N GLY A 23 19.83 -11.24 10.69
CA GLY A 23 19.92 -12.55 11.37
C GLY A 23 18.79 -13.51 10.99
N LEU A 24 18.23 -13.37 9.79
CA LEU A 24 17.13 -14.18 9.27
C LEU A 24 17.63 -15.14 8.18
N THR A 25 16.84 -16.15 7.83
CA THR A 25 17.09 -16.94 6.63
C THR A 25 16.65 -16.19 5.37
N ALA A 26 17.24 -16.54 4.22
CA ALA A 26 16.85 -15.94 2.94
C ALA A 26 15.34 -16.13 2.64
N GLY A 27 14.78 -17.30 2.95
CA GLY A 27 13.36 -17.58 2.76
C GLY A 27 12.45 -16.73 3.66
N GLU A 28 12.83 -16.51 4.92
CA GLU A 28 12.09 -15.63 5.83
C GLU A 28 12.14 -14.17 5.37
N MET A 29 13.30 -13.71 4.90
CA MET A 29 13.46 -12.36 4.37
C MET A 29 12.58 -12.16 3.13
N VAL A 30 12.61 -13.08 2.17
CA VAL A 30 11.74 -13.04 0.98
C VAL A 30 10.27 -13.06 1.36
N SER A 31 9.86 -13.94 2.30
CA SER A 31 8.47 -13.99 2.76
C SER A 31 8.02 -12.69 3.42
N ARG A 32 8.88 -12.05 4.20
CA ARG A 32 8.62 -10.76 4.84
C ARG A 32 8.48 -9.63 3.81
N LEU A 33 9.37 -9.58 2.82
CA LEU A 33 9.33 -8.60 1.73
C LEU A 33 8.06 -8.76 0.89
N LEU A 34 7.71 -10.00 0.51
CA LEU A 34 6.47 -10.29 -0.21
C LEU A 34 5.24 -9.90 0.60
N ARG A 35 5.23 -10.19 1.91
CA ARG A 35 4.12 -9.77 2.78
C ARG A 35 3.97 -8.26 2.79
N ARG A 36 5.06 -7.52 2.99
CA ARG A 36 5.04 -6.03 2.96
C ARG A 36 4.55 -5.49 1.62
N SER A 37 4.93 -6.12 0.52
CA SER A 37 4.44 -5.78 -0.82
C SER A 37 2.94 -5.97 -0.95
N LEU A 38 2.43 -7.10 -0.50
CA LEU A 38 1.02 -7.46 -0.63
C LEU A 38 0.12 -6.69 0.34
N THR A 39 0.64 -6.30 1.51
CA THR A 39 -0.10 -5.49 2.49
C THR A 39 0.01 -3.99 2.25
N GLY A 40 0.73 -3.55 1.20
CA GLY A 40 0.92 -2.13 0.90
C GLY A 40 1.75 -1.37 1.94
N ASP A 41 2.61 -2.10 2.66
CA ASP A 41 3.43 -1.61 3.78
C ASP A 41 4.84 -1.22 3.33
N PHE A 42 5.11 -1.23 2.01
CA PHE A 42 6.20 -0.42 1.48
C PHE A 42 5.87 1.02 1.81
N ALA A 43 6.58 1.55 2.81
CA ALA A 43 6.51 2.92 3.30
C ALA A 43 5.84 3.81 2.28
N GLN A 44 4.54 4.03 2.49
CA GLN A 44 3.80 5.01 1.73
C GLN A 44 4.66 6.27 1.84
N THR A 45 5.18 6.76 0.70
CA THR A 45 5.51 8.18 0.54
C THR A 45 4.48 8.92 1.36
N PRO A 46 4.85 9.77 2.35
CA PRO A 46 3.92 10.30 3.33
C PRO A 46 2.77 10.97 2.59
N GLN A 47 1.73 10.17 2.35
CA GLN A 47 0.50 10.63 1.74
C GLN A 47 -0.16 11.33 2.90
N PRO A 48 -0.52 12.62 2.74
CA PRO A 48 -1.05 13.41 3.84
C PRO A 48 -2.10 12.56 4.53
N GLN A 49 -1.82 12.17 5.78
CA GLN A 49 -2.65 11.24 6.52
C GLN A 49 -4.01 11.92 6.64
N THR A 50 -4.95 11.54 5.77
CA THR A 50 -6.32 12.02 5.87
C THR A 50 -6.85 11.45 7.17
N ARG A 51 -6.91 12.31 8.19
CA ARG A 51 -7.40 11.98 9.52
C ARG A 51 -8.73 11.25 9.35
N ALA A 52 -8.86 10.08 9.98
CA ALA A 52 -10.12 9.36 9.95
C ALA A 52 -11.23 10.29 10.47
N VAL A 53 -12.25 10.51 9.64
CA VAL A 53 -13.42 11.30 10.01
C VAL A 53 -14.55 10.30 10.25
N ALA A 54 -15.20 10.40 11.40
CA ALA A 54 -16.35 9.56 11.77
C ALA A 54 -16.11 8.03 11.68
N GLY A 55 -14.89 7.55 11.93
CA GLY A 55 -14.57 6.11 11.91
C GLY A 55 -14.27 5.53 10.53
N PHE A 56 -14.26 6.34 9.48
CA PHE A 56 -13.93 5.91 8.13
C PHE A 56 -12.59 6.51 7.67
N LYS A 57 -11.85 5.75 6.84
CA LYS A 57 -10.63 6.23 6.16
C LYS A 57 -11.04 6.78 4.79
N PRO A 58 -10.93 8.11 4.54
CA PRO A 58 -11.25 8.67 3.24
C PRO A 58 -10.35 8.09 2.14
N PHE A 59 -10.87 8.03 0.92
CA PHE A 59 -10.04 7.75 -0.26
C PHE A 59 -9.00 8.87 -0.46
N PRO A 60 -7.81 8.56 -1.03
CA PRO A 60 -6.84 9.58 -1.36
C PRO A 60 -7.43 10.56 -2.38
N ALA A 61 -7.11 11.85 -2.22
CA ALA A 61 -7.54 12.89 -3.15
C ALA A 61 -7.01 12.60 -4.56
N LYS A 62 -7.88 12.70 -5.57
CA LYS A 62 -7.48 12.61 -6.98
C LYS A 62 -6.88 13.95 -7.40
N PRO A 63 -5.60 14.02 -7.82
CA PRO A 63 -4.98 15.27 -8.23
C PRO A 63 -5.70 15.85 -9.45
N GLY A 64 -6.00 17.14 -9.41
CA GLY A 64 -6.69 17.86 -10.50
C GLY A 64 -8.21 17.74 -10.50
N VAL A 65 -8.81 16.95 -9.60
CA VAL A 65 -10.27 16.86 -9.46
C VAL A 65 -10.68 17.65 -8.22
N VAL A 66 -11.31 18.81 -8.44
CA VAL A 66 -11.88 19.64 -7.38
C VAL A 66 -13.40 19.47 -7.41
N THR A 67 -13.96 18.85 -6.38
CA THR A 67 -15.42 18.76 -6.19
C THR A 67 -15.90 19.96 -5.38
N THR A 68 -16.88 20.68 -5.89
CA THR A 68 -17.50 21.83 -5.21
C THR A 68 -18.78 21.44 -4.48
N LEU A 69 -19.17 22.23 -3.48
CA LEU A 69 -20.42 22.00 -2.74
C LEU A 69 -21.65 22.07 -3.65
N GLU A 70 -21.65 22.96 -4.65
CA GLU A 70 -22.74 23.10 -5.62
C GLU A 70 -22.94 21.82 -6.45
N GLN A 71 -21.84 21.20 -6.91
CA GLN A 71 -21.90 19.92 -7.61
C GLN A 71 -22.48 18.80 -6.74
N VAL A 72 -22.14 18.80 -5.45
CA VAL A 72 -22.67 17.80 -4.51
C VAL A 72 -24.17 18.02 -4.29
N ASN A 73 -24.62 19.26 -4.13
CA ASN A 73 -26.04 19.56 -3.92
C ASN A 73 -26.88 19.26 -5.16
N ALA A 74 -26.39 19.60 -6.36
CA ALA A 74 -27.10 19.28 -7.60
C ALA A 74 -27.33 17.77 -7.77
N LEU A 75 -26.34 16.94 -7.41
CA LEU A 75 -26.49 15.48 -7.42
C LEU A 75 -27.50 14.97 -6.40
N ARG A 76 -27.57 15.60 -5.21
CA ARG A 76 -28.55 15.23 -4.18
C ARG A 76 -29.98 15.57 -4.60
N ASP A 77 -30.15 16.72 -5.23
CA ASP A 77 -31.43 17.17 -5.76
C ASP A 77 -31.92 16.25 -6.90
N GLU A 78 -31.01 15.79 -7.78
CA GLU A 78 -31.30 14.84 -8.87
C GLU A 78 -31.71 13.46 -8.34
N GLU A 79 -30.99 12.95 -7.33
CA GLU A 79 -31.26 11.65 -6.72
C GLU A 79 -32.40 11.67 -5.68
N GLY A 80 -32.93 12.86 -5.36
CA GLY A 80 -34.06 13.06 -4.43
C GLY A 80 -33.73 12.80 -2.95
N ILE A 81 -32.50 13.11 -2.51
CA ILE A 81 -31.96 12.84 -1.16
C ILE A 81 -31.67 14.09 -0.33
#